data_AF-A0A6C7EBQ9-F1
#
_entry.id   AF-A0A6C7EBQ9-F1
#
_cell.length_a   1.000
_cell.length_b   1.000
_cell.length_c   1.000
_cell.angle_alpha   90.00
_cell.angle_beta   90.00
_cell.angle_gamma   90.00
#
_symmetry.space_group_name_H-M   'P 1'
#
loop_
_entity.id
_entity.type
_entity.pdbx_description
1 polymer ?
#
loop_
_entity_poly.entity_id
_entity_poly.type
_entity_poly.pdbx_seq_one_letter_code
_entity_poly.pdbx_strand_id
1 'polypeptide(L)'
;MTCPECGAETEMLAVRRAADEFCSQCDYPLFWAPSSAPITTPGGNAQATLRRLPGAGGRRRVGSRICPECGELNALSETHCTRCEADLDPPPPPPPPAPEPEPEVFVPVPLEETPTSPWWVWWLLGGALSACVIVPIIYENLN
;
A
#
# COMPACT_ATOMS: atom_id res chain seq x y z
N MET A 1 37.57 31.49 -42.55
CA MET A 1 36.66 31.84 -41.43
C MET A 1 37.38 32.77 -40.49
N THR A 2 36.66 33.62 -39.75
CA THR A 2 37.24 34.71 -38.96
C THR A 2 37.14 34.39 -37.48
N CYS A 3 38.26 34.50 -36.75
CA CYS A 3 38.28 34.32 -35.30
C CYS A 3 37.44 35.43 -34.62
N PRO A 4 36.46 35.09 -33.76
CA PRO A 4 35.63 36.09 -33.11
C PRO A 4 36.38 36.90 -32.04
N GLU A 5 37.50 36.38 -31.52
CA GLU A 5 38.27 37.05 -30.48
C GLU A 5 39.30 38.04 -31.05
N CYS A 6 40.11 37.61 -32.04
CA CYS A 6 41.20 38.44 -32.57
C CYS A 6 41.01 38.90 -34.01
N GLY A 7 39.96 38.46 -34.70
CA GLY A 7 39.70 38.83 -36.10
C GLY A 7 40.61 38.16 -37.14
N ALA A 8 41.52 37.27 -36.73
CA ALA A 8 42.40 36.57 -37.66
C ALA A 8 41.60 35.69 -38.63
N GLU A 9 41.99 35.72 -39.91
CA GLU A 9 41.42 34.84 -40.93
C GLU A 9 42.16 33.50 -40.94
N THR A 10 41.41 32.42 -40.92
CA THR A 10 41.94 31.06 -40.99
C THR A 10 41.26 30.30 -42.13
N GLU A 11 42.05 29.72 -43.02
CA GLU A 11 41.57 28.87 -44.10
C GLU A 11 41.43 27.43 -43.59
N MET A 12 40.20 26.92 -43.53
CA MET A 12 39.92 25.53 -43.17
C MET A 12 39.08 24.89 -44.27
N LEU A 13 39.52 23.72 -44.75
CA LEU A 13 38.90 23.02 -45.88
C LEU A 13 37.56 22.35 -45.52
N ALA A 14 37.31 22.07 -44.24
CA ALA A 14 36.03 21.61 -43.70
C ALA A 14 36.04 21.77 -42.17
N VAL A 15 34.95 22.28 -41.57
CA VAL A 15 34.83 22.37 -40.10
C VAL A 15 34.65 20.97 -39.54
N ARG A 16 35.72 20.43 -38.95
CA ARG A 16 35.65 19.18 -38.19
C ARG A 16 35.71 19.61 -36.74
N ARG A 17 34.71 19.27 -35.92
CA ARG A 17 34.79 19.53 -34.47
C ARG A 17 35.89 18.65 -33.86
N ALA A 18 37.13 19.07 -34.02
CA ALA A 18 38.35 18.39 -33.66
C ALA A 18 39.12 19.27 -32.68
N ALA A 19 39.78 18.62 -31.73
CA ALA A 19 40.44 19.31 -30.62
C ALA A 19 41.75 19.98 -31.03
N ASP A 20 42.10 20.01 -32.32
CA ASP A 20 43.25 20.69 -32.90
C ASP A 20 42.87 21.99 -33.64
N GLU A 21 41.57 22.32 -33.74
CA GLU A 21 41.09 23.55 -34.39
C GLU A 21 41.12 24.76 -33.43
N PHE A 22 42.32 25.31 -33.21
CA PHE A 22 42.54 26.54 -32.44
C PHE A 22 43.05 27.68 -33.33
N CYS A 23 42.76 28.93 -32.94
CA CYS A 23 43.32 30.10 -33.61
C CYS A 23 44.82 30.21 -33.30
N SER A 24 45.66 30.21 -34.32
CA SER A 24 47.12 30.31 -34.15
C SER A 24 47.60 31.62 -33.51
N GLN A 25 46.74 32.64 -33.42
CA GLN A 25 47.08 33.97 -32.93
C GLN A 25 46.66 34.25 -31.49
N CYS A 26 45.59 33.61 -31.01
CA CYS A 26 45.05 33.86 -29.66
C CYS A 26 44.64 32.59 -28.92
N ASP A 27 44.86 31.41 -29.52
CA ASP A 27 44.48 30.12 -28.97
C ASP A 27 42.97 29.98 -28.70
N TYR A 28 42.14 30.76 -29.40
CA TYR A 28 40.69 30.65 -29.33
C TYR A 28 40.23 29.33 -29.96
N PRO A 29 39.38 28.53 -29.29
CA PRO A 29 38.82 27.29 -29.83
C PRO A 29 37.83 27.57 -30.99
N LEU A 30 38.31 27.46 -32.23
CA LEU A 30 37.55 27.84 -33.41
C LEU A 30 36.38 26.90 -33.72
N PHE A 31 36.39 25.68 -33.19
CA PHE A 31 35.27 24.73 -33.28
C PHE A 31 33.99 25.18 -32.53
N TRP A 32 34.06 26.22 -31.69
CA TRP A 32 32.90 26.92 -31.11
C TRP A 32 32.47 28.17 -31.88
N ALA A 33 33.30 28.65 -32.80
CA ALA A 33 32.97 29.84 -33.57
C ALA A 33 31.76 29.56 -34.49
N PRO A 34 30.82 30.51 -34.62
CA PRO A 34 29.70 30.37 -35.54
C PRO A 34 30.23 30.30 -36.97
N SER A 35 30.18 29.12 -37.58
CA SER A 35 30.63 28.90 -38.95
C SER A 35 29.45 28.62 -39.89
N SER A 36 29.48 29.21 -41.09
CA SER A 36 28.54 28.90 -42.17
C SER A 36 28.96 27.70 -43.02
N ALA A 37 30.05 27.01 -42.65
CA ALA A 37 30.57 25.88 -43.39
C ALA A 37 29.66 24.64 -43.22
N PRO A 38 29.48 23.83 -44.27
CA PRO A 38 28.68 22.62 -44.20
C PRO A 38 29.32 21.60 -43.24
N ILE A 39 28.54 21.13 -42.27
CA ILE A 39 28.94 20.06 -41.35
C ILE A 39 29.17 18.80 -42.18
N THR A 40 30.39 18.26 -42.17
CA THR A 40 30.68 16.97 -42.82
C THR A 40 29.96 15.84 -42.09
N THR A 41 29.28 14.98 -42.84
CA THR A 41 28.59 13.77 -42.35
C THR A 41 29.54 12.95 -41.47
N PRO A 42 29.13 12.54 -40.25
CA PRO A 42 30.03 11.82 -39.35
C PRO A 42 30.40 10.47 -39.96
N GLY A 43 31.71 10.17 -40.02
CA GLY A 43 32.23 8.91 -40.54
C GLY A 43 31.69 7.69 -39.80
N GLY A 44 31.78 6.49 -40.40
CA GLY A 44 31.14 5.22 -39.97
C GLY A 44 31.33 4.76 -38.51
N ASN A 45 32.14 5.48 -37.73
CA ASN A 45 32.36 5.29 -36.30
C ASN A 45 31.39 6.11 -35.44
N ALA A 46 30.48 6.90 -36.03
CA ALA A 46 29.50 7.75 -35.32
C ALA A 46 28.63 6.96 -34.32
N GLN A 47 28.34 5.68 -34.63
CA GLN A 47 27.64 4.77 -33.72
C GLN A 47 28.46 4.43 -32.45
N ALA A 48 29.79 4.38 -32.54
CA ALA A 48 30.65 4.18 -31.38
C ALA A 48 30.64 5.42 -30.46
N THR A 49 30.47 6.61 -31.04
CA THR A 49 30.33 7.88 -30.30
C THR A 49 28.95 8.01 -29.64
N LEU A 50 27.88 7.53 -30.29
CA LEU A 50 26.54 7.43 -29.67
C LEU A 50 26.53 6.50 -28.43
N ARG A 51 27.34 5.42 -28.42
CA ARG A 51 27.53 4.56 -27.24
C ARG A 51 28.35 5.20 -26.12
N ARG A 52 29.05 6.30 -26.40
CA ARG A 52 29.90 7.03 -25.43
C ARG A 52 29.34 8.40 -25.05
N LEU A 53 28.11 8.73 -25.45
CA LEU A 53 27.39 9.84 -24.85
C LEU A 53 27.05 9.47 -23.40
N PRO A 54 27.59 10.19 -22.39
CA PRO A 54 27.11 10.03 -21.03
C PRO A 54 25.65 10.49 -21.02
N GLY A 55 24.72 9.54 -20.97
CA GLY A 55 23.28 9.80 -20.90
C GLY A 55 22.37 9.08 -21.90
N ALA A 56 22.89 8.37 -22.91
CA ALA A 56 22.04 7.83 -23.99
C ALA A 56 21.67 6.33 -23.89
N GLY A 57 22.07 5.59 -22.83
CA GLY A 57 21.99 4.12 -22.87
C GLY A 57 21.60 3.32 -21.62
N GLY A 58 21.22 3.90 -20.47
CA GLY A 58 20.79 3.03 -19.35
C GLY A 58 20.75 3.59 -17.93
N ARG A 59 20.30 4.83 -17.72
CA ARG A 59 20.12 5.37 -16.36
C ARG A 59 18.80 6.09 -16.11
N ARG A 60 17.75 5.85 -16.90
CA ARG A 60 16.42 6.09 -16.35
C ARG A 60 16.22 5.03 -15.27
N ARG A 61 16.39 5.41 -14.00
CA ARG A 61 15.87 4.61 -12.89
C ARG A 61 14.39 4.44 -13.19
N VAL A 62 13.99 3.23 -13.56
CA VAL A 62 12.58 2.89 -13.78
C VAL A 62 11.96 2.89 -12.39
N GLY A 63 11.47 4.05 -11.97
CA GLY A 63 10.94 4.30 -10.63
C GLY A 63 12.00 4.35 -9.52
N SER A 64 11.62 5.00 -8.42
CA SER A 64 12.36 5.04 -7.17
C SER A 64 11.39 4.94 -6.01
N ARG A 65 11.77 4.24 -4.94
CA ARG A 65 11.02 4.22 -3.67
C ARG A 65 11.64 5.23 -2.72
N ILE A 66 10.82 5.97 -2.00
CA ILE A 66 11.26 6.89 -0.95
C ILE A 66 11.33 6.11 0.35
N CYS A 67 12.47 6.14 1.05
CA CYS A 67 12.60 5.52 2.35
C CYS A 67 11.67 6.22 3.38
N PRO A 68 10.84 5.47 4.13
CA PRO A 68 9.91 6.07 5.09
C PRO A 68 10.62 6.74 6.28
N GLU A 69 11.83 6.30 6.63
CA GLU A 69 12.60 6.81 7.78
C GLU A 69 13.43 8.06 7.45
N CYS A 70 14.15 8.07 6.31
CA CYS A 70 15.11 9.15 6.00
C CYS A 70 14.85 9.89 4.68
N GLY A 71 13.86 9.48 3.87
CA GLY A 71 13.51 10.12 2.62
C GLY A 71 14.42 9.85 1.41
N GLU A 72 15.44 8.99 1.56
CA GLU A 72 16.38 8.65 0.48
C GLU A 72 15.68 7.90 -0.69
N LEU A 73 16.09 8.21 -1.93
CA LEU A 73 15.54 7.58 -3.14
C LEU A 73 16.29 6.29 -3.50
N ASN A 74 15.63 5.17 -3.23
CA ASN A 74 16.15 3.83 -3.48
C ASN A 74 15.66 3.27 -4.82
N ALA A 75 16.39 2.30 -5.39
CA ALA A 75 15.94 1.60 -6.58
C ALA A 75 14.74 0.69 -6.24
N LEU A 76 13.84 0.46 -7.20
CA LEU A 76 12.66 -0.41 -6.97
C LEU A 76 13.02 -1.86 -6.59
N SER A 77 14.23 -2.32 -6.92
CA SER A 77 14.72 -3.66 -6.59
C SER A 77 15.26 -3.79 -5.16
N GLU A 78 15.47 -2.68 -4.45
CA GLU A 78 15.97 -2.71 -3.08
C GLU A 78 14.84 -3.03 -2.10
N THR A 79 15.14 -3.84 -1.09
CA THR A 79 14.25 -4.10 0.05
C THR A 79 14.60 -3.25 1.26
N HIS A 80 15.85 -2.79 1.36
CA HIS A 80 16.34 -1.96 2.46
C HIS A 80 16.92 -0.65 1.92
N CYS A 81 16.86 0.39 2.74
CA CYS A 81 17.39 1.70 2.39
C CYS A 81 18.91 1.67 2.30
N THR A 82 19.46 2.11 1.17
CA THR A 82 20.91 2.19 0.93
C THR A 82 21.67 3.15 1.85
N ARG A 83 20.95 3.99 2.60
CA ARG A 83 21.53 5.00 3.51
C ARG A 83 21.37 4.65 5.00
N CYS A 84 20.18 4.24 5.41
CA CYS A 84 19.87 3.98 6.84
C CYS A 84 19.48 2.53 7.13
N GLU A 85 19.53 1.65 6.13
CA GLU A 85 19.22 0.23 6.24
C GLU A 85 17.78 -0.11 6.68
N ALA A 86 16.89 0.88 6.80
CA ALA A 86 15.47 0.66 7.11
C ALA A 86 14.75 -0.10 5.99
N ASP A 87 13.78 -0.95 6.37
CA ASP A 87 12.90 -1.65 5.43
C ASP A 87 12.09 -0.64 4.59
N LEU A 88 12.05 -0.86 3.28
CA LEU A 88 11.33 0.00 2.34
C LEU A 88 9.84 -0.37 2.22
N ASP A 89 9.44 -1.60 2.60
CA ASP A 89 8.07 -2.09 2.58
C ASP A 89 7.68 -2.70 3.94
N PRO A 90 7.62 -1.89 5.03
CA PRO A 90 7.25 -2.40 6.35
C PRO A 90 5.83 -2.99 6.34
N PRO A 91 5.57 -4.07 7.09
CA PRO A 91 4.24 -4.66 7.17
C PRO A 91 3.25 -3.63 7.72
N PRO A 92 1.98 -3.64 7.24
CA PRO A 92 0.97 -2.76 7.78
C PRO A 92 0.79 -3.02 9.29
N PRO A 93 0.48 -1.98 10.08
CA PRO A 93 0.24 -2.16 11.51
C PRO A 93 -0.89 -3.17 11.72
N PRO A 94 -0.83 -3.97 12.80
CA PRO A 94 -1.90 -4.92 13.12
C PRO A 94 -3.24 -4.18 13.23
N PRO A 95 -4.34 -4.81 12.79
CA PRO A 95 -5.66 -4.20 12.94
C PRO A 95 -5.93 -3.88 14.41
N PRO A 96 -6.66 -2.80 14.71
CA PRO A 96 -7.05 -2.49 16.07
C PRO A 96 -7.83 -3.68 16.67
N PRO A 97 -7.69 -3.92 17.99
CA PRO A 97 -8.46 -4.97 18.65
C PRO A 97 -9.96 -4.75 18.42
N ALA A 98 -10.70 -5.84 18.24
CA ALA A 98 -12.15 -5.78 18.15
C ALA A 98 -12.71 -5.13 19.44
N PRO A 99 -13.77 -4.32 19.34
CA PRO A 99 -14.44 -3.80 20.53
C PRO A 99 -14.88 -4.99 21.40
N GLU A 100 -14.61 -4.88 22.70
CA GLU A 100 -15.07 -5.86 23.68
C GLU A 100 -16.60 -5.93 23.65
N PRO A 101 -17.22 -7.12 23.67
CA PRO A 101 -18.68 -7.23 23.63
C PRO A 101 -19.28 -6.50 24.85
N GLU A 102 -20.26 -5.64 24.58
CA GLU A 102 -21.05 -4.98 25.62
C GLU A 102 -21.74 -6.06 26.48
N PRO A 103 -21.74 -5.93 27.82
CA PRO A 103 -22.32 -6.94 28.69
C PRO A 103 -23.81 -7.14 28.36
N GLU A 104 -24.19 -8.38 28.05
CA GLU A 104 -25.58 -8.74 27.82
C GLU A 104 -26.39 -8.53 29.10
N VAL A 105 -27.33 -7.58 29.06
CA VAL A 105 -28.32 -7.41 30.12
C VAL A 105 -29.27 -8.60 30.06
N PHE A 106 -29.09 -9.56 30.98
CA PHE A 106 -30.03 -10.66 31.17
C PHE A 106 -31.40 -10.11 31.56
N VAL A 107 -32.34 -10.05 30.61
CA VAL A 107 -33.76 -9.85 30.90
C VAL A 107 -34.30 -11.16 31.46
N PRO A 108 -34.75 -11.23 32.72
CA PRO A 108 -35.32 -12.46 33.25
C PRO A 108 -36.58 -12.83 32.45
N VAL A 109 -36.60 -14.05 31.93
CA VAL A 109 -37.77 -14.61 31.24
C VAL A 109 -38.92 -14.72 32.25
N PRO A 110 -40.14 -14.21 31.92
CA PRO A 110 -41.30 -14.39 32.79
C PRO A 110 -41.55 -15.88 33.06
N LEU A 111 -41.63 -16.26 34.33
CA LEU A 111 -42.00 -17.62 34.73
C LEU A 111 -43.45 -17.88 34.32
N GLU A 112 -43.70 -18.99 33.62
CA GLU A 112 -45.07 -19.45 33.35
C GLU A 112 -45.73 -19.87 34.67
N GLU A 113 -46.91 -19.32 34.97
CA GLU A 113 -47.70 -19.74 36.12
C GLU A 113 -48.30 -21.13 35.85
N THR A 114 -48.03 -22.10 36.74
CA THR A 114 -48.64 -23.43 36.64
C THR A 114 -50.15 -23.35 36.89
N PRO A 115 -50.99 -24.07 36.12
CA PRO A 115 -52.44 -24.03 36.30
C PRO A 115 -52.83 -24.51 37.71
N THR A 116 -53.46 -23.64 38.50
CA THR A 116 -54.01 -24.01 39.81
C THR A 116 -55.19 -24.96 39.64
N SER A 117 -55.12 -26.13 40.26
CA SER A 117 -56.22 -27.11 40.24
C SER A 117 -57.49 -26.46 40.81
N PRO A 118 -58.64 -26.58 40.12
CA PRO A 118 -59.84 -25.89 40.56
C PRO A 118 -60.41 -26.54 41.83
N TRP A 119 -60.76 -25.70 42.80
CA TRP A 119 -61.13 -26.09 44.18
C TRP A 119 -62.25 -27.12 44.29
N TRP A 120 -63.15 -27.21 43.30
CA TRP A 120 -64.25 -28.20 43.28
C TRP A 120 -63.76 -29.65 43.17
N VAL A 121 -62.55 -29.87 42.64
CA VAL A 121 -61.94 -31.21 42.56
C VAL A 121 -61.72 -31.78 43.97
N TRP A 122 -61.31 -30.94 44.92
CA TRP A 122 -61.14 -31.33 46.31
C TRP A 122 -62.47 -31.66 47.00
N TRP A 123 -63.56 -30.96 46.65
CA TRP A 123 -64.89 -31.29 47.16
C TRP A 123 -65.41 -32.63 46.65
N LEU A 124 -65.20 -32.94 45.36
CA LEU A 124 -65.58 -34.24 44.81
C LEU A 124 -64.79 -35.38 45.46
N LEU A 125 -63.48 -35.22 45.62
CA LEU A 125 -62.63 -36.20 46.28
C LEU A 125 -63.02 -36.39 47.75
N GLY A 126 -63.22 -35.31 48.50
CA GLY A 126 -63.65 -35.36 49.89
C GLY A 126 -65.04 -35.98 50.08
N GLY A 127 -65.98 -35.62 49.21
CA GLY A 127 -67.33 -36.18 49.21
C GLY A 127 -67.34 -37.69 48.92
N ALA A 128 -66.57 -38.13 47.92
CA ALA A 128 -66.44 -39.53 47.58
C ALA A 128 -65.84 -40.34 48.74
N LEU A 129 -64.75 -39.86 49.34
CA LEU A 129 -64.13 -40.50 50.52
C LEU A 129 -65.07 -40.56 51.72
N SER A 130 -65.80 -39.48 51.99
CA SER A 130 -66.78 -39.43 53.08
C SER A 130 -67.91 -40.44 52.86
N ALA A 131 -68.45 -40.54 51.65
CA ALA A 131 -69.48 -41.54 51.31
C ALA A 131 -68.96 -42.98 51.48
N CYS A 132 -67.73 -43.27 51.06
CA CYS A 132 -67.11 -44.59 51.25
C CYS A 132 -67.00 -45.00 52.72
N VAL A 133 -66.88 -44.06 53.66
CA VAL A 133 -66.81 -44.33 55.10
C VAL A 133 -68.20 -44.36 55.74
N ILE A 134 -69.07 -43.40 55.40
CA ILE A 134 -70.37 -43.23 56.05
C ILE A 134 -71.38 -44.29 55.60
N VAL A 135 -71.42 -44.64 54.31
CA VAL A 135 -72.37 -45.63 53.78
C VAL A 135 -72.26 -46.99 54.47
N PRO A 136 -71.09 -47.61 54.65
CA PRO A 136 -71.00 -48.89 55.36
C PRO A 136 -71.38 -48.78 56.84
N ILE A 137 -71.02 -47.68 57.53
CA ILE A 137 -71.42 -47.44 58.93
C ILE A 137 -72.94 -47.38 59.06
N ILE A 138 -73.62 -46.64 58.16
CA ILE A 138 -75.07 -46.55 58.16
C ILE A 138 -75.70 -47.92 57.86
N TYR A 139 -75.14 -48.66 56.89
CA TYR A 139 -75.62 -49.99 56.52
C TYR A 139 -75.55 -50.97 57.70
N GLU A 140 -74.46 -50.96 58.48
CA GLU A 140 -74.27 -51.82 59.64
C GLU A 140 -75.19 -51.45 60.83
N ASN A 141 -75.61 -50.18 60.95
CA ASN A 141 -76.56 -49.77 62.00
C ASN A 141 -78.03 -50.07 61.66
N LEU A 142 -78.35 -50.34 60.40
CA LEU A 142 -79.72 -50.55 59.93
C LEU A 142 -80.11 -52.03 59.80
N ASN A 143 -79.15 -52.96 59.87
CA ASN A 143 -79.34 -54.39 59.64
C ASN A 143 -78.97 -55.20 60.88
#